data_AF-A0A7C6F6G9-F1
#
_entry.id   AF-A0A7C6F6G9-F1
#
_cell.length_a   1.000
_cell.length_b   1.000
_cell.length_c   1.000
_cell.angle_alpha   90.00
_cell.angle_beta   90.00
_cell.angle_gamma   90.00
#
_symmetry.space_group_name_H-M   'P 1'
#
loop_
_entity.id
_entity.type
_entity.pdbx_description
1 polymer ?
#
loop_
_entity_poly.entity_id
_entity_poly.type
_entity_poly.pdbx_seq_one_letter_code
_entity_poly.pdbx_strand_id
1 'polypeptide(L)'
;RTLAMTIAGTHCGPVFWITPGWLPERLNPDGMIRFADPGRFTFLNVRRPEDLLWCMEEILRSGAVPLVVADIPAPPALTPVRRLHLAAETGAIEGAHAPLGLLLTPGDGGAQGVESRWQMAVAHHPDASGWALTRLRARAAPAKSWRVMSGKNGLKLATEEKQPA
;
A
#
# COMPACT_ATOMS: atom_id res chain seq x y z
N ARG A 1 5.46 -4.15 -3.82
CA ARG A 1 5.77 -3.26 -2.68
C ARG A 1 6.05 -1.80 -3.08
N THR A 2 6.61 -1.52 -4.27
CA THR A 2 6.90 -0.15 -4.75
C THR A 2 5.76 0.84 -4.60
N LEU A 3 4.53 0.46 -5.00
CA LEU A 3 3.37 1.35 -4.88
C LEU A 3 3.09 1.77 -3.44
N ALA A 4 3.15 0.84 -2.47
CA ALA A 4 2.92 1.16 -1.07
C ALA A 4 4.02 2.06 -0.49
N MET A 5 5.27 1.88 -0.93
CA MET A 5 6.37 2.78 -0.58
C MET A 5 6.15 4.20 -1.14
N THR A 6 5.69 4.31 -2.39
CA THR A 6 5.36 5.60 -2.99
C THR A 6 4.19 6.28 -2.26
N ILE A 7 3.14 5.54 -1.91
CA ILE A 7 2.01 6.07 -1.12
C ILE A 7 2.51 6.55 0.25
N ALA A 8 3.37 5.80 0.93
CA ALA A 8 3.97 6.25 2.19
C ALA A 8 4.71 7.59 2.04
N GLY A 9 5.40 7.80 0.91
CA GLY A 9 6.05 9.05 0.57
C GLY A 9 5.11 10.24 0.35
N THR A 10 3.86 10.00 -0.06
CA THR A 10 2.86 11.07 -0.29
C THR A 10 2.08 11.46 0.98
N HIS A 11 2.13 10.65 2.03
CA HIS A 11 1.55 11.00 3.32
C HIS A 11 2.57 11.78 4.16
N CYS A 12 2.09 12.62 5.09
CA CYS A 12 2.88 13.13 6.21
C CYS A 12 2.62 12.25 7.45
N GLY A 13 3.57 12.18 8.39
CA GLY A 13 3.39 11.45 9.66
C GLY A 13 3.88 9.99 9.66
N PRO A 14 3.72 9.27 10.78
CA PRO A 14 4.24 7.91 10.95
C PRO A 14 3.57 6.90 10.01
N VAL A 15 4.32 5.86 9.64
CA VAL A 15 3.82 4.74 8.84
C VAL A 15 4.08 3.45 9.58
N PHE A 16 3.03 2.67 9.83
CA PHE A 16 3.18 1.35 10.44
C PHE A 16 3.21 0.29 9.35
N TRP A 17 4.21 -0.59 9.40
CA TRP A 17 4.38 -1.66 8.43
C TRP A 17 4.41 -3.02 9.13
N ILE A 18 3.34 -3.78 8.97
CA ILE A 18 3.13 -5.08 9.60
C ILE A 18 3.66 -6.16 8.66
N THR A 19 4.54 -7.02 9.17
CA THR A 19 5.03 -8.19 8.43
C THR A 19 4.94 -9.48 9.25
N PRO A 20 4.79 -10.63 8.59
CA PRO A 20 4.92 -11.93 9.24
C PRO A 20 6.36 -12.16 9.69
N GLY A 21 6.58 -12.30 11.00
CA GLY A 21 7.91 -12.50 11.57
C GLY A 21 8.58 -13.80 11.14
N TRP A 22 7.81 -14.79 10.69
CA TRP A 22 8.29 -16.08 10.19
C TRP A 22 8.73 -16.09 8.72
N LEU A 23 8.47 -15.02 7.96
CA LEU A 23 9.05 -14.87 6.62
C LEU A 23 10.37 -14.11 6.70
N PRO A 24 11.36 -14.39 5.83
CA PRO A 24 12.67 -13.73 5.87
C PRO A 24 12.69 -12.37 5.16
N GLU A 25 11.69 -12.07 4.33
CA GLU A 25 11.67 -10.85 3.52
C GLU A 25 11.55 -9.60 4.39
N ARG A 26 12.48 -8.66 4.25
CA ARG A 26 12.49 -7.37 4.93
C ARG A 26 12.69 -6.24 3.94
N LEU A 27 12.11 -5.09 4.23
CA LEU A 27 12.41 -3.87 3.50
C LEU A 27 13.82 -3.40 3.87
N ASN A 28 14.60 -3.03 2.85
CA ASN A 28 15.90 -2.42 3.02
C ASN A 28 15.74 -0.89 3.11
N PRO A 29 16.12 -0.23 4.22
CA PRO A 29 16.03 1.23 4.39
C PRO A 29 16.67 2.02 3.25
N ASP A 30 17.82 1.60 2.73
CA ASP A 30 18.50 2.30 1.63
C ASP A 30 17.65 2.28 0.35
N GLY A 31 16.94 1.16 0.13
CA GLY A 31 15.98 1.03 -0.97
C GLY A 31 14.70 1.85 -0.79
N MET A 32 14.42 2.31 0.43
CA MET A 32 13.23 3.10 0.77
C MET A 32 13.44 4.59 0.51
N ILE A 33 14.65 5.13 0.73
CA ILE A 33 14.95 6.58 0.69
C ILE A 33 14.46 7.24 -0.60
N ARG A 34 14.51 6.52 -1.73
CA ARG A 34 14.04 7.03 -3.03
C ARG A 34 12.52 7.22 -3.14
N PHE A 35 11.75 6.67 -2.21
CA PHE A 35 10.28 6.68 -2.20
C PHE A 35 9.71 7.38 -0.97
N ALA A 36 10.29 7.16 0.21
CA ALA A 36 9.83 7.70 1.47
C ALA A 36 10.99 7.80 2.48
N ASP A 37 10.88 8.73 3.43
CA ASP A 37 11.82 8.85 4.55
C ASP A 37 11.72 7.62 5.48
N PRO A 38 12.79 6.79 5.60
CA PRO A 38 12.77 5.60 6.45
C PRO A 38 12.55 5.90 7.93
N GLY A 39 12.89 7.09 8.42
CA GLY A 39 12.74 7.50 9.82
C GLY A 39 11.29 7.57 10.29
N ARG A 40 10.33 7.55 9.36
CA ARG A 40 8.89 7.57 9.64
C ARG A 40 8.28 6.19 9.86
N PHE A 41 9.03 5.11 9.59
CA PHE A 41 8.49 3.75 9.59
C PHE A 41 8.68 3.06 10.93
N THR A 42 7.60 2.50 11.46
CA THR A 42 7.64 1.53 12.56
C THR A 42 7.26 0.16 12.02
N PHE A 43 8.19 -0.79 12.11
CA PHE A 43 7.99 -2.15 11.65
C PHE A 43 7.43 -3.03 12.76
N LEU A 44 6.31 -3.69 12.49
CA LEU A 44 5.63 -4.59 13.41
C LEU A 44 5.78 -6.03 12.89
N ASN A 45 6.60 -6.82 13.58
CA ASN A 45 6.82 -8.23 13.23
C ASN A 45 5.91 -9.11 14.08
N VAL A 46 4.81 -9.55 13.50
CA VAL A 46 3.86 -10.40 14.23
C VAL A 46 4.31 -11.87 14.25
N ARG A 47 3.88 -12.61 15.27
CA ARG A 47 4.31 -14.00 15.47
C ARG A 47 3.31 -15.02 14.93
N ARG A 48 2.04 -14.63 14.75
CA ARG A 48 0.97 -15.51 14.27
C ARG A 48 0.21 -14.89 13.09
N PRO A 49 -0.30 -15.71 12.15
CA PRO A 49 -1.09 -15.22 11.01
C PRO A 49 -2.29 -14.36 11.39
N GLU A 50 -3.03 -14.75 12.44
CA GLU A 50 -4.20 -14.03 12.93
C GLU A 50 -3.89 -12.62 13.44
N ASP A 51 -2.67 -12.42 13.96
CA ASP A 51 -2.22 -11.13 14.49
C ASP A 51 -2.01 -10.08 13.38
N LEU A 52 -1.81 -10.48 12.12
CA LEU A 52 -1.58 -9.55 11.01
C LEU A 52 -2.76 -8.58 10.84
N LEU A 53 -3.96 -9.14 10.65
CA LEU A 53 -5.16 -8.35 10.42
C LEU A 53 -5.69 -7.79 11.73
N TRP A 54 -5.50 -8.47 12.86
CA TRP A 54 -5.85 -7.93 14.17
C TRP A 54 -5.04 -6.68 14.51
N CYS A 55 -3.71 -6.71 14.34
CA CYS A 55 -2.87 -5.52 14.57
C CYS A 55 -3.29 -4.38 13.64
N MET A 56 -3.54 -4.67 12.36
CA MET A 56 -4.00 -3.65 11.41
C MET A 56 -5.34 -3.05 11.86
N GLU A 57 -6.27 -3.87 12.33
CA GLU A 57 -7.56 -3.41 12.85
C GLU A 57 -7.38 -2.46 14.03
N GLU A 58 -6.55 -2.80 15.02
CA GLU A 58 -6.33 -1.94 16.19
C GLU A 58 -5.66 -0.62 15.82
N ILE A 59 -4.70 -0.65 14.88
CA ILE A 59 -4.04 0.55 14.38
C ILE A 59 -5.04 1.45 13.66
N LEU A 60 -5.86 0.88 12.77
CA LEU A 60 -6.91 1.62 12.07
C LEU A 60 -7.93 2.20 13.07
N ARG A 61 -8.37 1.41 14.04
CA ARG A 61 -9.35 1.83 15.08
C ARG A 61 -8.84 2.99 15.91
N SER A 62 -7.55 3.01 16.23
CA SER A 62 -6.96 4.09 17.02
C SER A 62 -6.89 5.43 16.30
N GLY A 63 -6.84 5.44 14.96
CA GLY A 63 -6.56 6.63 14.16
C GLY A 63 -5.24 7.34 14.51
N ALA A 64 -4.33 6.68 15.22
CA ALA A 64 -3.09 7.28 15.73
C ALA A 64 -2.05 7.53 14.63
N VAL A 65 -2.13 6.78 13.52
CA VAL A 65 -1.25 6.94 12.35
C VAL A 65 -2.07 7.09 11.07
N PRO A 66 -1.61 7.91 10.10
CA PRO A 66 -2.35 8.14 8.86
C PRO A 66 -2.26 6.98 7.85
N LEU A 67 -1.27 6.08 8.01
CA LEU A 67 -1.05 4.98 7.08
C LEU A 67 -0.55 3.72 7.80
N VAL A 68 -1.23 2.60 7.54
CA VAL A 68 -0.79 1.27 7.94
C VAL A 68 -0.75 0.34 6.72
N VAL A 69 0.34 -0.39 6.59
CA VAL A 69 0.57 -1.37 5.53
C VAL A 69 0.70 -2.76 6.15
N ALA A 70 -0.03 -3.74 5.63
CA ALA A 70 0.11 -5.14 6.04
C ALA A 70 0.60 -5.98 4.87
N ASP A 71 1.77 -6.60 5.04
CA ASP A 71 2.29 -7.62 4.14
C ASP A 71 1.71 -8.97 4.52
N ILE A 72 0.79 -9.49 3.70
CA ILE A 72 0.00 -10.67 4.06
C ILE A 72 0.28 -11.84 3.11
N PRO A 73 0.40 -13.08 3.63
CA PRO A 73 0.81 -14.23 2.82
C PRO A 73 -0.30 -14.75 1.88
N ALA A 74 -1.54 -14.28 2.04
CA ALA A 74 -2.66 -14.63 1.19
C ALA A 74 -3.75 -13.53 1.27
N PRO A 75 -4.58 -13.36 0.22
CA PRO A 75 -5.74 -12.49 0.29
C PRO A 75 -6.70 -12.90 1.43
N PRO A 76 -7.16 -11.95 2.26
CA PRO A 76 -8.06 -12.24 3.35
C PRO A 76 -9.49 -12.45 2.84
N ALA A 77 -10.28 -13.17 3.62
CA ALA A 77 -11.72 -13.28 3.40
C ALA A 77 -12.44 -11.94 3.60
N LEU A 78 -13.70 -11.87 3.16
CA LEU A 78 -14.51 -10.66 3.21
C LEU A 78 -14.76 -10.15 4.63
N THR A 79 -14.98 -11.04 5.59
CA THR A 79 -15.33 -10.66 6.98
C THR A 79 -14.21 -9.86 7.67
N PRO A 80 -12.95 -10.32 7.68
CA PRO A 80 -11.84 -9.49 8.16
C PRO A 80 -11.76 -8.12 7.48
N VAL A 81 -11.93 -8.04 6.16
CA VAL A 81 -11.87 -6.75 5.44
C VAL A 81 -12.99 -5.80 5.86
N ARG A 82 -14.20 -6.31 6.11
CA ARG A 82 -15.30 -5.50 6.66
C ARG A 82 -14.96 -4.93 8.04
N ARG A 83 -14.33 -5.72 8.91
CA ARG A 83 -13.87 -5.23 10.22
C ARG A 83 -12.83 -4.14 10.09
N LEU A 84 -11.89 -4.27 9.15
CA LEU A 84 -10.90 -3.22 8.87
C LEU A 84 -11.57 -1.91 8.42
N HIS A 85 -12.62 -1.97 7.60
CA HIS A 85 -13.39 -0.77 7.22
C HIS A 85 -14.04 -0.09 8.43
N LEU A 86 -14.73 -0.86 9.29
CA LEU A 86 -15.35 -0.32 10.50
C LEU A 86 -14.32 0.26 11.47
N ALA A 87 -13.15 -0.37 11.58
CA ALA A 87 -12.05 0.15 12.38
C ALA A 87 -11.51 1.45 11.79
N ALA A 88 -11.27 1.53 10.48
CA ALA A 88 -10.82 2.75 9.83
C ALA A 88 -11.83 3.90 9.97
N GLU A 89 -13.13 3.60 9.88
CA GLU A 89 -14.21 4.56 10.11
C GLU A 89 -14.20 5.08 11.55
N THR A 90 -14.07 4.16 12.53
CA THR A 90 -13.95 4.53 13.95
C THR A 90 -12.74 5.44 14.18
N GLY A 91 -11.57 5.06 13.67
CA GLY A 91 -10.35 5.84 13.81
C GLY A 91 -10.39 7.19 13.10
N ALA A 92 -11.11 7.30 11.98
CA ALA A 92 -11.31 8.57 11.30
C ALA A 92 -12.22 9.53 12.07
N ILE A 93 -13.14 9.01 12.87
CA ILE A 93 -14.07 9.81 13.69
C ILE A 93 -13.44 10.18 15.03
N GLU A 94 -12.80 9.22 15.69
CA GLU A 94 -12.35 9.34 17.09
C GLU A 94 -10.85 9.68 17.22
N GLY A 95 -10.05 9.33 16.22
CA GLY A 95 -8.60 9.44 16.26
C GLY A 95 -8.04 10.75 15.69
N ALA A 96 -6.71 10.84 15.65
CA ALA A 96 -6.00 12.04 15.18
C ALA A 96 -5.92 12.13 13.64
N HIS A 97 -6.15 11.03 12.92
CA HIS A 97 -6.06 10.94 11.47
C HIS A 97 -7.24 10.13 10.93
N ALA A 98 -7.58 10.36 9.66
CA ALA A 98 -8.35 9.40 8.87
C ALA A 98 -7.38 8.35 8.29
N PRO A 99 -7.31 7.13 8.87
CA PRO A 99 -6.22 6.23 8.58
C PRO A 99 -6.47 5.42 7.30
N LEU A 100 -5.45 5.34 6.44
CA LEU A 100 -5.48 4.49 5.25
C LEU A 100 -4.85 3.12 5.55
N GLY A 101 -5.59 2.05 5.21
CA GLY A 101 -5.09 0.68 5.27
C GLY A 101 -4.69 0.14 3.90
N LEU A 102 -3.44 -0.31 3.74
CA LEU A 102 -2.96 -0.99 2.53
C LEU A 102 -2.69 -2.47 2.81
N LEU A 103 -3.32 -3.35 2.02
CA LEU A 103 -3.06 -4.79 2.05
C LEU A 103 -2.16 -5.16 0.87
N LEU A 104 -1.01 -5.77 1.15
CA LEU A 104 -0.11 -6.32 0.13
C LEU A 104 -0.34 -7.81 0.01
N THR A 105 -0.97 -8.23 -1.07
CA THR A 105 -1.25 -9.64 -1.37
C THR A 105 -0.23 -10.19 -2.37
N PRO A 106 0.12 -11.49 -2.30
CA PRO A 106 0.99 -12.12 -3.27
C PRO A 106 0.26 -12.42 -4.59
N GLY A 107 1.03 -12.47 -5.67
CA GLY A 107 0.55 -12.79 -7.02
C GLY A 107 -0.53 -11.82 -7.52
N ASP A 108 -1.45 -12.32 -8.34
CA ASP A 108 -2.61 -11.58 -8.86
C ASP A 108 -3.84 -11.69 -7.94
N GLY A 109 -3.68 -12.39 -6.80
CA GLY A 109 -4.71 -12.52 -5.79
C GLY A 109 -5.06 -11.17 -5.18
N GLY A 110 -6.31 -10.99 -4.77
CA GLY A 110 -6.66 -9.78 -4.04
C GLY A 110 -7.88 -9.94 -3.14
N ALA A 111 -7.87 -9.14 -2.08
CA ALA A 111 -8.90 -9.14 -1.05
C ALA A 111 -10.28 -8.83 -1.63
N GLN A 112 -11.31 -9.47 -1.07
CA GLN A 112 -12.71 -9.08 -1.33
C GLN A 112 -13.12 -7.94 -0.40
N GLY A 113 -14.04 -7.09 -0.85
CA GLY A 113 -14.60 -6.01 -0.02
C GLY A 113 -13.73 -4.74 0.08
N VAL A 114 -12.51 -4.74 -0.46
CA VAL A 114 -11.67 -3.54 -0.56
C VAL A 114 -12.28 -2.48 -1.49
N GLU A 115 -11.92 -1.22 -1.27
CA GLU A 115 -12.41 -0.09 -2.07
C GLU A 115 -11.82 -0.10 -3.50
N SER A 116 -10.51 -0.35 -3.60
CA SER A 116 -9.80 -0.45 -4.87
C SER A 116 -8.67 -1.48 -4.80
N ARG A 117 -8.27 -1.97 -5.98
CA ARG A 117 -7.17 -2.92 -6.18
C ARG A 117 -6.25 -2.40 -7.25
N TRP A 118 -4.96 -2.37 -6.93
CA TRP A 118 -3.91 -1.82 -7.78
C TRP A 118 -2.77 -2.80 -7.91
N GLN A 119 -2.16 -2.82 -9.09
CA GLN A 119 -0.95 -3.57 -9.38
C GLN A 119 0.08 -2.62 -9.96
N MET A 120 1.33 -2.77 -9.54
CA MET A 120 2.45 -2.01 -10.08
C MET A 120 3.51 -2.98 -10.57
N ALA A 121 3.56 -3.17 -11.88
CA ALA A 121 4.51 -4.04 -12.56
C ALA A 121 5.76 -3.26 -12.99
N VAL A 122 6.91 -3.91 -12.96
CA VAL A 122 8.18 -3.33 -13.43
C VAL A 122 8.12 -3.19 -14.96
N ALA A 123 8.53 -2.03 -15.46
CA ALA A 123 8.62 -1.72 -16.89
C ALA A 123 9.84 -0.82 -17.15
N HIS A 124 10.99 -1.19 -16.57
CA HIS A 124 12.24 -0.45 -16.72
C HIS A 124 12.80 -0.57 -18.14
N HIS A 125 13.37 0.52 -18.63
CA HIS A 125 14.16 0.58 -19.87
C HIS A 125 15.64 0.81 -19.50
N PRO A 126 16.61 0.42 -20.35
CA PRO A 126 18.03 0.69 -20.13
C PRO A 126 18.35 2.10 -19.60
N ASP A 127 17.70 3.12 -20.14
CA ASP A 127 17.99 4.52 -19.80
C ASP A 127 17.01 5.12 -18.76
N ALA A 128 15.99 4.37 -18.33
CA ALA A 128 14.94 4.92 -17.47
C ALA A 128 14.24 3.87 -16.58
N SER A 129 14.11 4.20 -15.29
CA SER A 129 13.23 3.45 -14.38
C SER A 129 11.75 3.76 -14.67
N GLY A 130 11.03 2.76 -15.21
CA GLY A 130 9.59 2.81 -15.44
C GLY A 130 8.78 1.68 -14.79
N TRP A 131 7.48 1.90 -14.60
CA TRP A 131 6.51 0.92 -14.11
C TRP A 131 5.20 1.04 -14.87
N ALA A 132 4.44 -0.04 -14.95
CA ALA A 132 3.04 -0.03 -15.33
C ALA A 132 2.18 -0.06 -14.06
N LEU A 133 1.39 0.99 -13.82
CA LEU A 133 0.41 1.03 -12.75
C LEU A 133 -0.96 0.69 -13.33
N THR A 134 -1.62 -0.31 -12.78
CA THR A 134 -2.94 -0.75 -13.22
C THR A 134 -3.91 -0.72 -12.06
N ARG A 135 -5.02 0.00 -12.22
CA ARG A 135 -6.20 -0.17 -11.39
C ARG A 135 -6.93 -1.39 -11.90
N LEU A 136 -6.88 -2.49 -11.15
CA LEU A 136 -7.55 -3.74 -11.49
C LEU A 136 -9.04 -3.67 -11.15
N ARG A 137 -9.37 -2.98 -10.05
CA ARG A 137 -10.76 -2.78 -9.59
C ARG A 137 -10.86 -1.50 -8.78
N ALA A 138 -11.99 -0.81 -8.89
CA ALA A 138 -12.45 0.16 -7.89
C ALA A 138 -13.97 0.16 -7.87
N ARG A 139 -14.59 0.52 -6.75
CA ARG A 139 -16.05 0.62 -6.66
C ARG A 139 -16.64 1.66 -7.63
N ALA A 140 -15.94 2.79 -7.80
CA ALA A 140 -16.43 3.94 -8.56
C ALA A 140 -15.77 4.13 -9.94
N ALA A 141 -14.92 3.19 -10.39
CA ALA A 141 -14.18 3.38 -11.64
C ALA A 141 -13.76 2.06 -12.31
N PRO A 142 -13.73 1.99 -13.66
CA PRO A 142 -13.37 0.79 -14.42
C PRO A 142 -11.88 0.47 -14.33
N ALA A 143 -11.42 -0.67 -14.83
CA ALA A 143 -9.98 -0.90 -14.94
C ALA A 143 -9.30 0.15 -15.85
N LYS A 144 -8.11 0.62 -15.47
CA LYS A 144 -7.29 1.53 -16.30
C LYS A 144 -5.81 1.32 -15.96
N SER A 145 -4.95 1.51 -16.96
CA SER A 145 -3.50 1.42 -16.82
C SER A 145 -2.83 2.73 -17.15
N TRP A 146 -1.72 3.00 -16.49
CA TRP A 146 -0.87 4.16 -16.68
C TRP A 146 0.59 3.74 -16.70
N ARG A 147 1.40 4.45 -17.48
CA ARG A 147 2.86 4.34 -17.39
C ARG A 147 3.36 5.32 -16.32
N VAL A 148 4.26 4.85 -15.47
CA VAL A 148 4.87 5.61 -14.38
C VAL A 148 6.37 5.63 -14.61
N MET A 149 7.00 6.79 -14.43
CA MET A 149 8.45 6.96 -14.56
C MET A 149 9.03 7.58 -13.30
N SER A 150 10.32 7.35 -13.05
CA SER A 150 11.04 8.04 -11.99
C SER A 150 11.28 9.49 -12.41
N GLY A 151 10.88 10.44 -11.57
CA GLY A 151 11.15 11.86 -11.73
C GLY A 151 12.00 12.43 -10.59
N LYS A 152 12.35 13.72 -10.68
CA LYS A 152 13.17 14.42 -9.66
C LYS A 152 12.57 14.41 -8.24
N ASN A 153 11.24 14.30 -8.11
CA ASN A 153 10.51 14.35 -6.84
C ASN A 153 9.72 13.06 -6.59
N GLY A 154 10.27 11.91 -6.98
CA GLY A 154 9.59 10.62 -6.89
C GLY A 154 8.89 10.22 -8.19
N LEU A 155 7.90 9.34 -8.09
CA LEU A 155 7.23 8.75 -9.25
C LEU A 155 6.26 9.73 -9.92
N LYS A 156 6.26 9.75 -11.25
CA LYS A 156 5.37 10.60 -12.06
C LYS A 156 4.64 9.75 -13.10
N LEU A 157 3.38 10.08 -13.37
CA LEU A 157 2.69 9.53 -14.54
C LEU A 157 3.40 10.05 -15.81
N ALA A 158 3.64 9.16 -16.77
CA ALA A 158 4.04 9.59 -18.10
C ALA A 158 2.87 10.40 -18.68
N THR A 159 3.15 11.59 -19.17
CA THR A 159 2.17 12.38 -19.91
C THR A 159 1.70 11.55 -21.11
N GLU A 160 0.39 11.47 -21.35
CA GLU A 160 -0.14 10.83 -22.56
C GLU A 160 0.45 11.58 -23.78
N GLU A 161 1.46 11.00 -24.45
CA GLU A 161 1.72 11.35 -25.84
C GLU A 161 0.45 10.97 -26.61
N LYS A 162 -0.22 11.97 -27.19
CA LYS A 162 -1.28 11.74 -28.16
C LYS A 162 -0.74 10.76 -29.20
N GLN A 163 -1.28 9.56 -29.21
CA GLN A 163 -1.09 8.61 -30.30
C GLN A 163 -1.47 9.35 -31.61
N PRO A 164 -0.57 9.48 -32.60
CA PRO A 164 -0.98 10.02 -33.89
C PRO A 164 -1.99 9.05 -34.51
N ALA A 165 -2.99 9.65 -35.17
CA ALA A 165 -4.14 8.97 -35.77
C ALA A 165 -3.77 7.94 -36.83
#